data_AF-A0A2D8QYP9-F1
#
_entry.id   AF-A0A2D8QYP9-F1
#
_cell.length_a   1.000
_cell.length_b   1.000
_cell.length_c   1.000
_cell.angle_alpha   90.00
_cell.angle_beta   90.00
_cell.angle_gamma   90.00
#
_symmetry.space_group_name_H-M   'P 1'
#
loop_
_entity.id
_entity.type
_entity.pdbx_description
1 polymer ?
#
loop_
_entity_poly.entity_id
_entity_poly.type
_entity_poly.pdbx_seq_one_letter_code
_entity_poly.pdbx_strand_id
1 'polypeptide(L)'
;MKTMKLIATMMTLSMLAAAFAGCLGGDDDDEKTTVKIGFLNPITGPLEPNAPVFTWSANEAINDLNEMYPDYNFELIEQDSGCDGAVAGPAAQTLVDSGVYAVVG
;
A
#
# COMPACT_ATOMS: atom_id res chain seq x y z
N MET A 1 -3.66 -40.25 10.71
CA MET A 1 -2.35 -39.64 10.32
C MET A 1 -2.03 -39.70 8.83
N LYS A 2 -2.39 -40.76 8.07
CA LYS A 2 -2.13 -40.82 6.61
C LYS A 2 -2.94 -39.79 5.80
N THR A 3 -4.21 -39.56 6.15
CA THR A 3 -5.10 -38.61 5.45
C THR A 3 -4.74 -37.14 5.71
N MET A 4 -4.26 -36.80 6.91
CA MET A 4 -3.83 -35.43 7.26
C MET A 4 -2.54 -35.02 6.52
N LYS A 5 -1.66 -35.99 6.24
CA LYS A 5 -0.44 -35.76 5.45
C LYS A 5 -0.72 -35.55 3.96
N LEU A 6 -1.77 -36.17 3.42
CA LEU A 6 -2.19 -36.02 2.01
C LEU A 6 -2.83 -34.65 1.74
N ILE A 7 -3.58 -34.10 2.70
CA ILE A 7 -4.19 -32.76 2.57
C ILE A 7 -3.10 -31.67 2.58
N ALA A 8 -2.08 -31.81 3.44
CA ALA A 8 -0.99 -30.86 3.55
C ALA A 8 -0.15 -30.75 2.25
N THR A 9 0.15 -31.88 1.58
CA THR A 9 0.91 -31.85 0.32
C THR A 9 0.11 -31.33 -0.86
N MET A 10 -1.23 -31.45 -0.85
CA MET A 10 -2.09 -30.86 -1.89
C MET A 10 -2.12 -29.33 -1.78
N MET A 11 -2.15 -28.80 -0.56
CA MET A 11 -2.19 -27.36 -0.29
C MET A 11 -0.89 -26.66 -0.72
N THR A 12 0.26 -27.31 -0.53
CA THR A 12 1.55 -26.76 -0.95
C THR A 12 1.75 -26.81 -2.47
N LEU A 13 1.17 -27.81 -3.14
CA LEU A 13 1.27 -27.94 -4.60
C LEU A 13 0.42 -26.88 -5.34
N SER A 14 -0.73 -26.49 -4.77
CA SER A 14 -1.54 -25.39 -5.28
C SER A 14 -0.87 -24.01 -5.12
N MET A 15 -0.05 -23.81 -4.08
CA MET A 15 0.66 -22.54 -3.88
C MET A 15 1.83 -22.35 -4.85
N LEU A 16 2.47 -23.43 -5.33
CA LEU A 16 3.61 -23.35 -6.24
C LEU A 16 3.21 -23.00 -7.68
N ALA A 17 1.97 -23.30 -8.09
CA ALA A 17 1.46 -22.98 -9.43
C ALA A 17 1.16 -21.47 -9.61
N ALA A 18 0.86 -20.75 -8.52
CA ALA A 18 0.59 -19.30 -8.56
C ALA A 18 1.87 -18.46 -8.75
N ALA A 19 3.05 -19.02 -8.47
CA ALA A 19 4.33 -18.30 -8.58
C ALA A 19 4.80 -18.07 -10.03
N PHE A 20 4.28 -18.82 -11.01
CA PHE A 20 4.65 -18.65 -12.42
C PHE A 20 3.67 -17.81 -13.25
N ALA A 21 2.44 -17.58 -12.74
CA ALA A 21 1.44 -16.76 -13.43
C ALA A 21 1.59 -15.25 -13.17
N GLY A 22 2.40 -14.84 -12.18
CA GLY A 22 2.63 -13.43 -11.86
C GLY A 22 3.81 -12.77 -12.58
N CYS A 23 4.58 -13.50 -13.41
CA CYS A 23 5.79 -12.97 -14.06
C CYS A 23 5.66 -12.79 -15.58
N LEU A 24 4.52 -13.16 -16.19
CA LEU A 24 4.26 -12.95 -17.62
C LEU A 24 3.06 -12.00 -17.81
N GLY A 25 3.09 -10.85 -17.14
CA GLY A 25 2.29 -9.69 -17.55
C GLY A 25 3.08 -8.94 -18.61
N GLY A 26 2.83 -9.26 -19.88
CA GLY A 26 3.20 -8.36 -20.97
C GLY A 26 2.08 -7.36 -21.14
N ASP A 27 2.42 -6.07 -21.10
CA ASP A 27 1.72 -5.01 -21.83
C ASP A 27 2.77 -3.98 -22.27
N ASP A 28 2.95 -3.90 -23.59
CA ASP A 28 3.74 -2.90 -24.30
C ASP A 28 2.89 -1.62 -24.44
N ASP A 29 2.76 -0.81 -23.39
CA ASP A 29 2.11 0.50 -23.45
C ASP A 29 2.64 1.43 -22.33
N ASP A 30 3.79 2.09 -22.51
CA ASP A 30 4.27 3.20 -21.63
C ASP A 30 3.87 3.06 -20.12
N GLU A 31 4.00 1.85 -19.55
CA GLU A 31 3.26 1.51 -18.33
C GLU A 31 4.13 1.92 -17.14
N LYS A 32 3.92 3.16 -16.67
CA LYS A 32 4.63 3.67 -15.50
C LYS A 32 4.42 2.73 -14.33
N THR A 33 5.51 2.35 -13.67
CA THR A 33 5.41 1.52 -12.47
C THR A 33 4.71 2.33 -11.37
N THR A 34 3.54 1.86 -10.93
CA THR A 34 2.78 2.55 -9.88
C THR A 34 3.34 2.22 -8.50
N VAL A 35 3.68 3.26 -7.73
CA VAL A 35 4.21 3.18 -6.37
C VAL A 35 3.25 3.86 -5.42
N LYS A 36 2.54 3.06 -4.62
CA LYS A 36 1.61 3.57 -3.60
C LYS A 36 2.35 3.88 -2.31
N ILE A 37 2.18 5.09 -1.79
CA ILE A 37 2.70 5.53 -0.50
C ILE A 37 1.52 5.74 0.44
N GLY A 38 1.53 5.05 1.57
CA GLY A 38 0.54 5.23 2.62
C GLY A 38 0.87 6.45 3.47
N PHE A 39 -0.15 7.22 3.84
CA PHE A 39 0.00 8.40 4.68
C PHE A 39 -0.97 8.35 5.86
N LEU A 40 -0.44 8.31 7.08
CA LEU A 40 -1.21 8.39 8.32
C LEU A 40 -1.30 9.84 8.79
N ASN A 41 -2.34 10.53 8.37
CA ASN A 41 -2.61 11.91 8.75
C ASN A 41 -3.53 11.96 9.98
N PRO A 42 -3.29 12.79 11.00
CA PRO A 42 -4.25 13.00 12.09
C PRO A 42 -5.47 13.82 11.62
N ILE A 43 -6.30 13.24 10.75
CA ILE A 43 -7.54 13.84 10.23
C ILE A 43 -8.53 14.05 11.38
N THR A 44 -8.51 13.21 12.41
CA THR A 44 -9.22 13.45 13.65
C THR A 44 -8.26 13.61 14.84
N GLY A 45 -8.82 14.03 15.98
CA GLY A 45 -8.06 14.18 17.22
C GLY A 45 -7.47 15.58 17.41
N PRO A 46 -6.46 15.73 18.30
CA PRO A 46 -6.00 17.04 18.76
C PRO A 46 -5.26 17.86 17.70
N LEU A 47 -4.84 17.23 16.60
CA LEU A 47 -4.09 17.86 15.51
C LEU A 47 -4.92 18.03 14.23
N GLU A 48 -6.23 17.76 14.26
CA GLU A 48 -7.14 17.90 13.12
C GLU A 48 -7.03 19.25 12.38
N PRO A 49 -6.89 20.41 13.06
CA PRO A 49 -6.75 21.68 12.35
C PRO A 49 -5.53 21.77 11.42
N ASN A 50 -4.52 20.93 11.65
CA ASN A 50 -3.31 20.85 10.85
C ASN A 50 -3.40 19.79 9.73
N ALA A 51 -4.37 18.88 9.79
CA ALA A 51 -4.52 17.81 8.81
C ALA A 51 -4.56 18.33 7.36
N PRO A 52 -5.26 19.44 7.02
CA PRO A 52 -5.29 19.94 5.65
C PRO A 52 -3.92 20.37 5.12
N VAL A 53 -3.06 20.97 5.95
CA VAL A 53 -1.72 21.37 5.50
C VAL A 53 -0.80 20.16 5.36
N PHE A 54 -0.99 19.12 6.16
CA PHE A 54 -0.26 17.87 5.99
C PHE A 54 -0.68 17.12 4.72
N THR A 55 -1.98 17.03 4.43
CA THR A 55 -2.49 16.48 3.16
C THR A 55 -1.94 17.26 1.97
N TRP A 56 -1.95 18.60 2.02
CA TRP A 56 -1.40 19.41 0.94
C TRP A 56 0.10 19.13 0.74
N SER A 57 0.88 19.14 1.82
CA SER A 57 2.33 18.91 1.75
C SER A 57 2.68 17.51 1.21
N ALA A 58 1.90 16.49 1.59
CA ALA A 58 2.08 15.13 1.08
C ALA A 58 1.73 15.03 -0.42
N ASN A 59 0.69 15.72 -0.87
CA ASN A 59 0.35 15.77 -2.30
C ASN A 59 1.40 16.52 -3.13
N GLU A 60 1.95 17.63 -2.63
CA GLU A 60 3.05 18.33 -3.32
C GLU A 60 4.29 17.44 -3.42
N ALA A 61 4.63 16.69 -2.36
CA ALA A 61 5.74 15.72 -2.44
C ALA A 61 5.51 14.63 -3.49
N ILE A 62 4.26 14.18 -3.66
CA ILE A 62 3.89 13.21 -4.70
C ILE A 62 3.97 13.82 -6.10
N ASN A 63 3.55 15.09 -6.26
CA ASN A 63 3.70 15.82 -7.51
C ASN A 63 5.19 15.94 -7.90
N ASP A 64 6.05 16.34 -6.95
CA ASP A 64 7.50 16.43 -7.17
C ASP A 64 8.11 15.08 -7.54
N LEU A 65 7.70 13.98 -6.89
CA LEU A 65 8.17 12.64 -7.23
C LEU A 65 7.75 12.23 -8.65
N ASN A 66 6.51 12.52 -9.04
CA ASN A 66 6.00 12.23 -10.38
C ASN A 66 6.70 13.08 -11.47
N GLU A 67 7.14 14.28 -11.15
CA GLU A 67 7.95 15.12 -12.06
C GLU A 67 9.39 14.62 -12.16
N MET A 68 10.00 14.24 -11.04
CA MET A 68 11.41 13.81 -10.97
C MET A 68 11.64 12.43 -11.61
N TYR A 69 10.65 11.54 -11.52
CA TYR A 69 10.75 10.15 -11.94
C TYR A 69 9.66 9.81 -12.97
N PRO A 70 9.85 10.19 -14.24
CA PRO A 70 8.80 10.08 -15.26
C PRO A 70 8.39 8.64 -15.58
N ASP A 71 9.22 7.64 -15.27
CA ASP A 71 8.93 6.21 -15.47
C ASP A 71 8.04 5.60 -14.37
N TYR A 72 7.72 6.37 -13.33
CA TYR A 72 6.92 5.94 -12.19
C TYR A 72 5.65 6.78 -12.03
N ASN A 73 4.64 6.18 -11.43
CA ASN A 73 3.39 6.84 -11.03
C ASN A 73 3.23 6.70 -9.51
N PHE A 74 3.56 7.76 -8.77
CA PHE A 74 3.41 7.81 -7.33
C PHE A 74 1.97 8.19 -6.97
N GLU A 75 1.36 7.39 -6.10
CA GLU A 75 0.01 7.59 -5.59
C GLU A 75 0.02 7.68 -4.06
N LEU A 76 -0.72 8.63 -3.49
CA LEU A 76 -0.89 8.76 -2.06
C LEU A 76 -2.17 8.05 -1.60
N ILE A 77 -2.06 7.17 -0.61
CA ILE A 77 -3.21 6.57 0.08
C ILE A 77 -3.24 7.12 1.51
N GLU A 78 -4.11 8.10 1.75
CA GLU A 78 -4.24 8.73 3.06
C GLU A 78 -5.24 7.98 3.94
N GLN A 79 -4.89 7.79 5.22
CA GLN A 79 -5.75 7.24 6.27
C GLN A 79 -5.65 8.09 7.54
N ASP A 80 -6.71 8.06 8.36
CA ASP A 80 -6.75 8.78 9.62
C ASP A 80 -5.94 8.05 10.71
N SER A 81 -5.00 8.75 11.34
CA SER A 81 -4.28 8.25 12.51
C SER A 81 -5.00 8.56 13.83
N GLY A 82 -5.89 9.56 13.85
CA GLY A 82 -6.55 10.06 15.05
C GLY A 82 -5.61 10.57 16.15
N CYS A 83 -4.29 10.62 15.90
CA CYS A 83 -3.24 10.68 16.92
C CYS A 83 -3.47 9.67 18.08
N ASP A 84 -4.05 8.51 17.77
CA ASP A 84 -4.50 7.52 18.73
C ASP A 84 -4.25 6.09 18.21
N GLY A 85 -3.70 5.21 19.05
CA GLY A 85 -3.32 3.86 18.64
C GLY A 85 -4.50 2.96 18.24
N ALA A 86 -5.71 3.21 18.76
CA ALA A 86 -6.90 2.46 18.41
C ALA A 86 -7.49 2.88 17.05
N VAL A 87 -7.22 4.11 16.60
CA VAL A 87 -7.57 4.59 15.25
C VAL A 87 -6.45 4.24 14.26
N ALA A 88 -5.20 4.56 14.60
CA ALA A 88 -4.03 4.36 13.74
C ALA A 88 -3.74 2.88 13.46
N GLY A 89 -3.99 1.97 14.40
CA GLY A 89 -3.72 0.54 14.21
C GLY A 89 -4.52 -0.07 13.04
N PRO A 90 -5.86 -0.02 13.07
CA PRO A 90 -6.70 -0.45 11.95
C PRO A 90 -6.43 0.35 10.65
N ALA A 91 -6.20 1.66 10.75
CA ALA A 91 -5.86 2.48 9.59
C ALA A 91 -4.56 2.03 8.90
N ALA A 92 -3.52 1.70 9.67
CA ALA A 92 -2.28 1.14 9.14
C ALA A 92 -2.51 -0.22 8.47
N GLN A 93 -3.41 -1.05 9.00
CA GLN A 93 -3.78 -2.31 8.35
C GLN A 93 -4.46 -2.07 6.99
N THR A 94 -5.34 -1.08 6.88
CA THR A 94 -5.92 -0.67 5.59
C THR A 94 -4.84 -0.29 4.58
N LEU A 95 -3.76 0.37 5.01
CA LEU A 95 -2.63 0.71 4.14
C LEU A 95 -1.85 -0.53 3.68
N VAL A 96 -1.60 -1.48 4.58
CA VAL A 96 -1.00 -2.78 4.24
C VAL A 96 -1.85 -3.51 3.21
N ASP A 97 -3.16 -3.56 3.44
CA ASP A 97 -4.13 -4.23 2.55
C ASP A 97 -4.25 -3.50 1.19
N SER A 98 -3.94 -2.21 1.15
CA SER A 98 -3.89 -1.39 -0.08
C SER A 98 -2.61 -1.60 -0.91
N GLY A 99 -1.65 -2.36 -0.39
CA GLY A 99 -0.40 -2.69 -1.07
C GLY A 99 0.57 -1.52 -1.17
N VAL A 100 0.63 -0.65 -0.15
CA VAL A 100 1.59 0.46 -0.12
C VAL A 100 3.02 -0.07 0.07
N TYR A 101 4.00 0.59 -0.57
CA TYR A 101 5.42 0.27 -0.41
C TYR A 101 5.99 0.75 0.92
N ALA A 102 5.47 1.85 1.43
CA ALA A 102 5.87 2.46 2.69
C ALA A 102 4.70 3.23 3.30
N VAL A 103 4.75 3.43 4.62
CA VAL A 103 3.84 4.30 5.36
C VAL A 103 4.64 5.45 5.93
N VAL A 104 4.15 6.67 5.74
CA VAL A 104 4.68 7.92 6.32
C VAL A 104 3.60 8.57 7.17
N GLY A 105 3.97 9.39 8.15
CA GLY A 105 3.02 10.03 9.08
C GLY A 105 3.62 10.27 10.45
#